data_AF-A0A7S3WK16-F1
#
_entry.id   AF-A0A7S3WK16-F1
#
_cell.length_a   1.000
_cell.length_b   1.000
_cell.length_c   1.000
_cell.angle_alpha   90.00
_cell.angle_beta   90.00
_cell.angle_gamma   90.00
#
_symmetry.space_group_name_H-M   'P 1'
#
loop_
_entity.id
_entity.type
_entity.pdbx_description
1 polymer ?
#
loop_
_entity_poly.entity_id
_entity_poly.type
_entity_poly.pdbx_seq_one_letter_code
_entity_poly.pdbx_strand_id
1 'polypeptide(L)'
;MRLYCAQHEGFYLSHRSSPGISELLRGVPHSLLLEKDGGSLSLLVSACARPRRAVLAAGQSAAAQALSRLFPCEVELDNNDEHWVASLGPTKAYLYPVHLSQSFLFFPSLAAALYMLLLKLLARRYETASEMAPQCVCDRPLSREEAQIVALFNETRGDQHPDAHACRLRISLHALHTPLYPELPWDLAEELIAYTRKLGHVSLLLRLSVYDELVLLTHLSVTLNRQEVGLKPQAVQTRDTVPLMVGSVMVKMPKPDPVAEAAVAAGLPTPRDARALPNVLQSRLTLLTAASTARPDADSIDVELPCPAFGGGPHFDAVQDRTSISGEGLGALFGKFEALSYSRPENPVGREAASALDRWLRNGLELRGGRDQKGFLFLYELMRGDVFFKLLSNDSGHTLGCFLLRLLPASEWSSKGVLMSTLRVMAHNPQLARHLPKFEDDRNVKVSVMFRGQDVLAKLFEKLTLVLKGLEADGHIQWPLHSFPALKLQPLVRLPAPLLARVHGADSATPLPLPYRRWLWLA
;
A
#
# COMPACT_ATOMS: atom_id res chain seq x y z
N MET A 1 -33.81 0.93 47.92
CA MET A 1 -34.32 2.18 47.32
C MET A 1 -34.18 2.06 45.81
N ARG A 2 -35.23 2.25 45.01
CA ARG A 2 -35.17 2.25 43.54
C ARG A 2 -35.15 3.69 43.04
N LEU A 3 -34.25 4.01 42.12
CA LEU A 3 -34.15 5.33 41.50
C LEU A 3 -34.91 5.29 40.17
N TYR A 4 -36.08 5.93 40.12
CA TYR A 4 -36.96 5.95 38.95
C TYR A 4 -36.58 7.06 37.97
N CYS A 5 -36.72 6.77 36.67
CA CYS A 5 -36.51 7.75 35.61
C CYS A 5 -37.76 8.64 35.46
N ALA A 6 -37.62 9.95 35.67
CA ALA A 6 -38.72 10.89 35.52
C ALA A 6 -39.19 11.05 34.06
N GLN A 7 -38.29 10.83 33.09
CA GLN A 7 -38.58 10.99 31.66
C GLN A 7 -39.19 9.72 31.03
N HIS A 8 -38.98 8.56 31.64
CA HIS A 8 -39.46 7.27 31.14
C HIS A 8 -40.20 6.52 32.25
N GLU A 9 -41.53 6.62 32.21
CA GLU A 9 -42.41 6.05 33.24
C GLU A 9 -42.21 4.53 33.40
N GLY A 10 -42.15 4.07 34.65
CA GLY A 10 -41.97 2.67 35.02
C GLY A 10 -40.54 2.13 34.85
N PHE A 11 -39.57 2.94 34.41
CA PHE A 11 -38.16 2.56 34.39
C PHE A 11 -37.44 3.01 35.66
N TYR A 12 -36.58 2.16 36.19
CA TYR A 12 -35.67 2.46 37.29
C TYR A 12 -34.25 1.96 36.99
N LEU A 13 -33.25 2.51 37.68
CA LEU A 13 -31.85 2.08 37.51
C LEU A 13 -31.68 0.62 37.92
N SER A 14 -31.24 -0.21 36.97
CA SER A 14 -30.99 -1.62 37.21
C SER A 14 -29.62 -1.85 37.81
N HIS A 15 -29.53 -2.84 38.71
CA HIS A 15 -28.26 -3.33 39.26
C HIS A 15 -27.93 -4.73 38.72
N ARG A 16 -28.66 -5.20 37.70
CA ARG A 16 -28.39 -6.51 37.10
C ARG A 16 -27.03 -6.49 36.42
N SER A 17 -26.23 -7.49 36.76
CA SER A 17 -24.95 -7.75 36.13
C SER A 17 -24.96 -9.15 35.56
N SER A 18 -24.59 -9.25 34.29
CA SER A 18 -24.37 -10.51 33.60
C SER A 18 -23.22 -10.34 32.59
N PRO A 19 -22.60 -11.44 32.14
CA PRO A 19 -21.58 -11.38 31.09
C PRO A 19 -22.11 -10.73 29.80
N GLY A 20 -23.34 -11.05 29.39
CA GLY A 20 -23.96 -10.47 28.18
C GLY A 20 -24.17 -8.96 28.31
N ILE A 21 -24.72 -8.49 29.44
CA ILE A 21 -24.88 -7.06 29.71
C ILE A 21 -23.51 -6.35 29.74
N SER A 22 -22.51 -6.97 30.36
CA SER A 22 -21.16 -6.41 30.42
C SER A 22 -20.53 -6.25 29.03
N GLU A 23 -20.83 -7.18 28.11
CA GLU A 23 -20.40 -7.08 26.70
C GLU A 23 -21.14 -5.94 25.97
N LEU A 24 -22.45 -5.80 26.19
CA LEU A 24 -23.25 -4.73 25.58
C LEU A 24 -22.80 -3.33 26.02
N LEU A 25 -22.47 -3.14 27.30
CA LEU A 25 -22.03 -1.85 27.88
C LEU A 25 -20.63 -1.43 27.44
N ARG A 26 -19.81 -2.37 26.99
CA ARG A 26 -18.41 -2.17 26.64
C ARG A 26 -18.24 -1.21 25.48
N GLY A 27 -17.41 -0.18 25.66
CA GLY A 27 -17.25 0.89 24.67
C GLY A 27 -18.32 1.96 24.71
N VAL A 28 -19.25 1.90 25.68
CA VAL A 28 -20.34 2.88 25.87
C VAL A 28 -20.28 3.43 27.30
N PRO A 29 -19.25 4.21 27.67
CA PRO A 29 -18.95 4.54 29.06
C PRO A 29 -19.98 5.44 29.76
N HIS A 30 -20.82 6.13 29.00
CA HIS A 30 -21.85 7.07 29.49
C HIS A 30 -23.26 6.48 29.42
N SER A 31 -23.36 5.15 29.47
CA SER A 31 -24.64 4.45 29.40
C SER A 31 -25.16 4.06 30.77
N LEU A 32 -26.49 4.08 30.92
CA LEU A 32 -27.21 3.68 32.12
C LEU A 32 -28.13 2.51 31.79
N LEU A 33 -28.04 1.44 32.58
CA LEU A 33 -28.96 0.30 32.44
C LEU A 33 -30.26 0.58 33.21
N LEU A 34 -31.37 0.57 32.49
CA LEU A 34 -32.71 0.74 33.05
C LEU A 34 -33.46 -0.59 33.02
N GLU A 35 -34.24 -0.83 34.06
CA GLU A 35 -35.14 -1.97 34.19
C GLU A 35 -36.57 -1.45 34.36
N LYS A 36 -37.50 -2.07 33.63
CA LYS A 36 -38.93 -1.81 33.80
C LYS A 36 -39.51 -2.73 34.88
N ASP A 37 -40.64 -2.37 35.47
CA ASP A 37 -41.32 -3.21 36.47
C ASP A 37 -41.65 -4.64 35.98
N GLY A 38 -41.74 -4.86 34.66
CA GLY A 38 -41.89 -6.18 34.03
C GLY A 38 -40.59 -6.97 33.79
N GLY A 39 -39.43 -6.48 34.25
CA GLY A 39 -38.13 -7.13 34.12
C GLY A 39 -37.44 -6.97 32.76
N SER A 40 -38.01 -6.19 31.84
CA SER A 40 -37.36 -5.83 30.57
C SER A 40 -36.24 -4.81 30.80
N LEU A 41 -35.13 -4.99 30.08
CA LEU A 41 -33.94 -4.14 30.20
C LEU A 41 -33.83 -3.18 29.01
N SER A 42 -33.34 -1.98 29.25
CA SER A 42 -33.06 -0.99 28.21
C SER A 42 -31.82 -0.19 28.57
N LEU A 43 -31.01 0.15 27.58
CA LEU A 43 -29.82 0.95 27.74
C LEU A 43 -30.12 2.40 27.37
N LEU A 44 -29.99 3.31 28.33
CA LEU A 44 -30.08 4.74 28.08
C LEU A 44 -28.68 5.29 27.80
N VAL A 45 -28.50 5.92 26.64
CA VAL A 45 -27.21 6.51 26.24
C VAL A 45 -27.42 7.96 25.85
N SER A 46 -26.71 8.86 26.52
CA SER A 46 -26.74 10.29 26.16
C SER A 46 -26.09 10.52 24.80
N ALA A 47 -26.75 11.27 23.94
CA ALA A 47 -26.20 11.70 22.65
C ALA A 47 -25.56 13.09 22.74
N CYS A 48 -25.63 13.77 23.90
CA CYS A 48 -25.20 15.17 24.05
C CYS A 48 -23.69 15.38 23.93
N ALA A 49 -22.90 14.33 24.11
CA ALA A 49 -21.45 14.42 24.08
C ALA A 49 -20.92 13.91 22.75
N ARG A 50 -19.99 14.63 22.15
CA ARG A 50 -19.32 14.21 20.93
C ARG A 50 -18.29 13.12 21.27
N PRO A 51 -18.41 11.90 20.72
CA PRO A 51 -17.46 10.84 21.02
C PRO A 51 -16.18 11.01 20.20
N ARG A 52 -15.04 10.77 20.84
CA ARG A 52 -13.72 10.72 20.19
C ARG A 52 -12.89 9.58 20.75
N ARG A 53 -11.90 9.13 19.99
CA ARG A 53 -10.91 8.17 20.51
C ARG A 53 -9.98 8.92 21.47
N ALA A 54 -9.78 8.39 22.67
CA ALA A 54 -8.91 9.02 23.64
C ALA A 54 -7.49 9.21 23.09
N VAL A 55 -6.98 10.45 23.15
CA VAL A 55 -5.58 10.78 22.82
C VAL A 55 -4.82 10.87 24.14
N LEU A 56 -3.99 9.87 24.44
CA LEU A 56 -3.25 9.84 25.71
C LEU A 56 -2.25 11.00 25.80
N ALA A 57 -2.52 11.92 26.74
CA ALA A 57 -1.57 12.96 27.16
C ALA A 57 -0.30 12.33 27.78
N ALA A 58 0.83 13.00 27.60
CA ALA A 58 2.19 12.48 27.81
C ALA A 58 2.63 12.25 29.28
N GLY A 59 1.73 11.86 30.21
CA GLY A 59 1.99 11.87 31.66
C GLY A 59 2.02 10.53 32.44
N GLN A 60 2.07 9.35 31.81
CA GLN A 60 2.09 8.03 32.48
C GLN A 60 3.29 7.17 32.03
N SER A 61 3.59 6.08 32.73
CA SER A 61 4.78 5.22 32.50
C SER A 61 5.01 4.84 31.02
N ALA A 62 6.28 4.93 30.58
CA ALA A 62 6.70 4.80 29.18
C ALA A 62 6.28 3.48 28.49
N ALA A 63 6.21 2.36 29.21
CA ALA A 63 5.85 1.05 28.65
C ALA A 63 4.33 0.88 28.47
N ALA A 64 3.54 1.33 29.45
CA ALA A 64 2.07 1.35 29.34
C ALA A 64 1.61 2.39 28.32
N GLN A 65 2.30 3.54 28.25
CA GLN A 65 2.09 4.52 27.19
C GLN A 65 2.43 3.98 25.81
N ALA A 66 3.50 3.19 25.64
CA ALA A 66 3.85 2.65 24.33
C ALA A 66 2.75 1.73 23.79
N LEU A 67 2.23 0.80 24.60
CA LEU A 67 1.18 -0.13 24.17
C LEU A 67 -0.19 0.54 24.01
N SER A 68 -0.58 1.43 24.94
CA SER A 68 -1.85 2.16 24.85
C SER A 68 -1.84 3.27 23.77
N ARG A 69 -0.67 3.83 23.40
CA ARG A 69 -0.51 4.72 22.22
C ARG A 69 -0.64 3.98 20.91
N LEU A 70 -0.19 2.71 20.85
CA LEU A 70 -0.28 1.92 19.63
C LEU A 70 -1.73 1.53 19.33
N PHE A 71 -2.54 1.30 20.37
CA PHE A 71 -3.88 0.74 20.22
C PHE A 71 -4.94 1.33 21.20
N PRO A 72 -5.24 2.64 21.15
CA PRO A 72 -6.24 3.24 22.05
C PRO A 72 -7.66 2.70 21.75
N CYS A 73 -8.31 2.14 22.77
CA CYS A 73 -9.68 1.58 22.70
C CYS A 73 -10.68 2.34 23.57
N GLU A 74 -10.24 3.37 24.30
CA GLU A 74 -11.11 4.17 25.16
C GLU A 74 -11.83 5.25 24.36
N VAL A 75 -13.12 5.42 24.65
CA VAL A 75 -13.95 6.47 24.09
C VAL A 75 -14.01 7.61 25.08
N GLU A 76 -13.53 8.77 24.66
CA GLU A 76 -13.65 10.03 25.37
C GLU A 76 -14.87 10.81 24.85
N LEU A 77 -15.49 11.58 25.72
CA LEU A 77 -16.73 12.29 25.44
C LEU A 77 -16.51 13.79 25.63
N ASP A 78 -16.64 14.55 24.55
CA ASP A 78 -16.55 16.00 24.59
C ASP A 78 -17.94 16.60 24.82
N ASN A 79 -18.15 17.16 26.01
CA ASN A 79 -19.44 17.75 26.41
C ASN A 79 -19.57 19.22 26.01
N ASN A 80 -18.52 19.85 25.46
CA ASN A 80 -18.46 21.29 25.21
C ASN A 80 -18.64 21.67 23.73
N ASP A 81 -18.97 20.70 22.86
CA ASP A 81 -19.21 20.95 21.44
C ASP A 81 -20.64 21.46 21.21
N GLU A 82 -20.81 22.80 21.21
CA GLU A 82 -22.10 23.44 21.00
C GLU A 82 -22.71 23.10 19.63
N HIS A 83 -21.86 22.96 18.60
CA HIS A 83 -22.32 22.63 17.25
C HIS A 83 -22.88 21.21 17.17
N TRP A 84 -22.27 20.27 17.89
CA TRP A 84 -22.78 18.90 18.05
C TRP A 84 -24.17 18.90 18.67
N VAL A 85 -24.34 19.57 19.82
CA VAL A 85 -25.61 19.60 20.55
C VAL A 85 -26.72 20.28 19.74
N ALA A 86 -26.39 21.34 19.00
CA ALA A 86 -27.31 22.07 18.13
C ALA A 86 -27.77 21.25 16.90
N SER A 87 -26.99 20.25 16.51
CA SER A 87 -27.28 19.39 15.35
C SER A 87 -28.08 18.13 15.71
N LEU A 88 -28.14 17.77 17.00
CA LEU A 88 -28.99 16.68 17.50
C LEU A 88 -30.47 17.02 17.36
N GLY A 89 -31.30 16.01 17.08
CA GLY A 89 -32.75 16.12 17.06
C GLY A 89 -33.39 16.45 18.43
N PRO A 90 -34.72 16.32 18.53
CA PRO A 90 -35.47 16.65 19.75
C PRO A 90 -35.10 15.72 20.91
N THR A 91 -34.74 14.46 20.62
CA THR A 91 -34.29 13.48 21.61
C THR A 91 -32.80 13.61 21.84
N LYS A 92 -32.39 13.95 23.06
CA LYS A 92 -30.98 14.13 23.44
C LYS A 92 -30.33 12.88 24.07
N ALA A 93 -31.10 11.81 24.18
CA ALA A 93 -30.64 10.49 24.60
C ALA A 93 -31.38 9.41 23.78
N TYR A 94 -30.69 8.30 23.54
CA TYR A 94 -31.27 7.14 22.89
C TYR A 94 -31.53 6.05 23.93
N LEU A 95 -32.70 5.43 23.83
CA LEU A 95 -33.08 4.29 24.65
C LEU A 95 -33.05 3.03 23.78
N TYR A 96 -32.11 2.14 24.04
CA TYR A 96 -31.92 0.89 23.29
C TYR A 96 -32.52 -0.28 24.08
N PRO A 97 -33.63 -0.88 23.66
CA PRO A 97 -34.15 -2.09 24.29
C PRO A 97 -33.13 -3.23 24.18
N VAL A 98 -32.93 -3.95 25.28
CA VAL A 98 -32.05 -5.13 25.32
C VAL A 98 -32.88 -6.37 25.06
N HIS A 99 -32.44 -7.22 24.14
CA HIS A 99 -33.11 -8.49 23.88
C HIS A 99 -33.04 -9.43 25.11
N LEU A 100 -34.02 -10.33 25.26
CA LEU A 100 -34.10 -11.25 26.40
C LEU A 100 -32.85 -12.14 26.56
N SER A 101 -32.16 -12.45 25.46
CA SER A 101 -30.88 -13.19 25.46
C SER A 101 -29.69 -12.38 25.96
N GLN A 102 -29.83 -11.06 26.12
CA GLN A 102 -28.77 -10.12 26.50
C GLN A 102 -27.56 -10.12 25.55
N SER A 103 -27.78 -10.48 24.29
CA SER A 103 -26.71 -10.56 23.27
C SER A 103 -26.73 -9.42 22.25
N PHE A 104 -27.87 -8.74 22.04
CA PHE A 104 -27.97 -7.62 21.10
C PHE A 104 -28.97 -6.54 21.56
N LEU A 105 -28.87 -5.38 20.92
CA LEU A 105 -29.70 -4.21 21.15
C LEU A 105 -30.67 -4.00 20.00
N PHE A 106 -31.81 -3.38 20.29
CA PHE A 106 -32.72 -2.83 19.28
C PHE A 106 -32.47 -1.32 19.11
N PHE A 107 -32.58 -0.85 17.88
CA PHE A 107 -32.28 0.53 17.52
C PHE A 107 -33.57 1.27 17.17
N PRO A 108 -33.96 2.30 17.94
CA PRO A 108 -35.24 3.00 17.73
C PRO A 108 -35.23 3.90 16.48
N SER A 109 -34.05 4.26 15.98
CA SER A 109 -33.88 5.11 14.80
C SER A 109 -32.52 4.82 14.13
N LEU A 110 -32.37 5.28 12.89
CA LEU A 110 -31.10 5.23 12.16
C LEU A 110 -30.00 6.02 12.89
N ALA A 111 -30.30 7.22 13.40
CA ALA A 111 -29.36 8.00 14.20
C ALA A 111 -28.84 7.22 15.41
N ALA A 112 -29.73 6.52 16.13
CA ALA A 112 -29.35 5.68 17.27
C ALA A 112 -28.46 4.49 16.85
N ALA A 113 -28.74 3.87 15.69
CA ALA A 113 -27.92 2.80 15.12
C ALA A 113 -26.52 3.29 14.73
N LEU A 114 -26.44 4.38 13.96
CA LEU A 114 -25.19 5.00 13.52
C LEU A 114 -24.34 5.46 14.72
N TYR A 115 -24.96 6.05 15.74
CA TYR A 115 -24.26 6.51 16.94
C TYR A 115 -23.65 5.34 17.71
N MET A 116 -24.42 4.27 17.95
CA MET A 116 -23.88 3.10 18.63
C MET A 116 -22.80 2.39 17.78
N LEU A 117 -22.98 2.33 16.46
CA LEU A 117 -21.98 1.79 15.54
C LEU A 117 -20.65 2.57 15.65
N LEU A 118 -20.72 3.91 15.66
CA LEU A 118 -19.57 4.79 15.87
C LEU A 118 -18.86 4.49 17.19
N LEU A 119 -19.61 4.40 18.30
CA LEU A 119 -19.04 4.08 19.61
C LEU A 119 -18.32 2.73 19.61
N LYS A 120 -18.90 1.69 19.00
CA LYS A 120 -18.28 0.37 18.91
C LYS A 120 -17.03 0.37 18.04
N LEU A 121 -17.00 1.11 16.93
CA LEU A 121 -15.80 1.30 16.11
C LEU A 121 -14.70 2.06 16.85
N LEU A 122 -15.05 3.14 17.57
CA LEU A 122 -14.11 3.87 18.42
C LEU A 122 -13.56 2.98 19.54
N ALA A 123 -14.38 2.08 20.10
CA ALA A 123 -13.96 1.12 21.11
C ALA A 123 -13.27 -0.15 20.57
N ARG A 124 -13.08 -0.26 19.24
CA ARG A 124 -12.53 -1.46 18.55
C ARG A 124 -13.29 -2.75 18.82
N ARG A 125 -14.60 -2.64 19.04
CA ARG A 125 -15.53 -3.76 19.14
C ARG A 125 -16.07 -4.10 17.76
N TYR A 126 -15.18 -4.57 16.89
CA TYR A 126 -15.47 -4.78 15.47
C TYR A 126 -16.54 -5.84 15.23
N GLU A 127 -16.58 -6.90 16.03
CA GLU A 127 -17.59 -7.97 15.96
C GLU A 127 -19.00 -7.40 16.14
N THR A 128 -19.25 -6.77 17.30
CA THR A 128 -20.52 -6.10 17.59
C THR A 128 -20.84 -5.00 16.57
N ALA A 129 -19.85 -4.19 16.16
CA ALA A 129 -20.05 -3.17 15.15
C ALA A 129 -20.52 -3.77 13.81
N SER A 130 -19.93 -4.91 13.42
CA SER A 130 -20.28 -5.54 12.15
C SER A 130 -21.63 -6.26 12.18
N GLU A 131 -22.03 -6.83 13.33
CA GLU A 131 -23.38 -7.38 13.53
C GLU A 131 -24.47 -6.30 13.41
N MET A 132 -24.13 -5.05 13.74
CA MET A 132 -25.04 -3.91 13.68
C MET A 132 -25.11 -3.23 12.31
N ALA A 133 -24.11 -3.44 11.45
CA ALA A 133 -24.02 -2.81 10.13
C ALA A 133 -25.29 -2.98 9.25
N PRO A 134 -25.97 -4.15 9.21
CA PRO A 134 -27.22 -4.31 8.45
C PRO A 134 -28.36 -3.40 8.91
N GLN A 135 -28.31 -2.87 10.13
CA GLN A 135 -29.34 -1.98 10.67
C GLN A 135 -29.11 -0.51 10.29
N CYS A 136 -27.96 -0.19 9.69
CA CYS A 136 -27.60 1.15 9.24
C CYS A 136 -27.94 1.35 7.76
N VAL A 137 -29.20 1.09 7.38
CA VAL A 137 -29.71 1.25 6.01
C VAL A 137 -30.71 2.41 5.98
N CYS A 138 -30.67 3.21 4.91
CA CYS A 138 -31.61 4.33 4.75
C CYS A 138 -32.11 4.45 3.31
N ASP A 139 -33.37 4.85 3.15
CA ASP A 139 -33.98 5.13 1.84
C ASP A 139 -34.15 6.64 1.59
N ARG A 140 -33.85 7.46 2.60
CA ARG A 140 -34.01 8.91 2.58
C ARG A 140 -32.66 9.60 2.80
N PRO A 141 -32.50 10.85 2.33
CA PRO A 141 -31.33 11.66 2.67
C PRO A 141 -31.13 11.75 4.18
N LEU A 142 -29.86 11.74 4.60
CA LEU A 142 -29.50 11.84 6.01
C LEU A 142 -30.01 13.16 6.59
N SER A 143 -30.61 13.08 7.77
CA SER A 143 -30.88 14.23 8.61
C SER A 143 -29.57 14.86 9.09
N ARG A 144 -29.64 16.10 9.59
CA ARG A 144 -28.48 16.81 10.16
C ARG A 144 -27.77 16.01 11.25
N GLU A 145 -28.55 15.33 12.10
CA GLU A 145 -28.05 14.47 13.18
C GLU A 145 -27.33 13.22 12.64
N GLU A 146 -27.92 12.54 11.64
CA GLU A 146 -27.31 11.35 11.05
C GLU A 146 -26.02 11.71 10.28
N ALA A 147 -26.05 12.80 9.50
CA ALA A 147 -24.91 13.27 8.72
C ALA A 147 -23.71 13.65 9.62
N GLN A 148 -23.93 14.32 10.75
CA GLN A 148 -22.82 14.61 11.67
C GLN A 148 -22.21 13.35 12.30
N ILE A 149 -23.01 12.31 12.57
CA ILE A 149 -22.52 11.04 13.11
C ILE A 149 -21.67 10.33 12.06
N VAL A 150 -22.14 10.28 10.81
CA VAL A 150 -21.41 9.67 9.70
C VAL A 150 -20.10 10.41 9.44
N ALA A 151 -20.07 11.74 9.53
CA ALA A 151 -18.84 12.51 9.41
C ALA A 151 -17.79 12.11 10.46
N LEU A 152 -18.22 11.76 11.68
CA LEU A 152 -17.31 11.28 12.74
C LEU A 152 -16.74 9.89 12.48
N PHE A 153 -17.27 9.10 11.55
CA PHE A 153 -16.61 7.87 11.14
C PHE A 153 -15.19 8.12 10.60
N ASN A 154 -14.87 9.34 10.17
CA ASN A 154 -13.52 9.72 9.73
C ASN A 154 -12.47 9.53 10.84
N GLU A 155 -12.86 9.68 12.11
CA GLU A 155 -11.99 9.42 13.28
C GLU A 155 -11.54 7.94 13.37
N THR A 156 -12.23 7.04 12.66
CA THR A 156 -11.92 5.61 12.62
C THR A 156 -11.00 5.22 11.47
N ARG A 157 -10.74 6.13 10.50
CA ARG A 157 -9.91 5.87 9.30
C ARG A 157 -8.45 5.55 9.64
N GLY A 158 -7.92 6.15 10.70
CA GLY A 158 -6.57 5.87 11.19
C GLY A 158 -6.38 4.44 11.73
N ASP A 159 -7.47 3.70 11.97
CA ASP A 159 -7.40 2.35 12.49
C ASP A 159 -7.05 1.33 11.40
N GLN A 160 -5.79 0.90 11.40
CA GLN A 160 -5.19 -0.05 10.45
C GLN A 160 -5.28 -1.51 10.90
N HIS A 161 -6.08 -1.82 11.93
CA HIS A 161 -6.31 -3.19 12.35
C HIS A 161 -6.98 -4.02 11.23
N PRO A 162 -6.61 -5.29 11.00
CA PRO A 162 -7.22 -6.14 9.95
C PRO A 162 -8.75 -6.18 10.04
N ASP A 163 -9.28 -6.37 11.25
CA ASP A 163 -10.72 -6.41 11.50
C ASP A 163 -11.43 -5.07 11.31
N ALA A 164 -10.72 -3.95 11.45
CA ALA A 164 -11.27 -2.63 11.19
C ALA A 164 -11.59 -2.47 9.69
N HIS A 165 -10.69 -2.91 8.81
CA HIS A 165 -10.93 -2.94 7.37
C HIS A 165 -12.15 -3.80 7.04
N ALA A 166 -12.24 -5.00 7.62
CA ALA A 166 -13.36 -5.91 7.37
C ALA A 166 -14.71 -5.33 7.84
N CYS A 167 -14.72 -4.66 9.01
CA CYS A 167 -15.91 -3.97 9.53
C CYS A 167 -16.34 -2.81 8.63
N ARG A 168 -15.39 -1.96 8.18
CA ARG A 168 -15.68 -0.84 7.27
C ARG A 168 -16.20 -1.31 5.93
N LEU A 169 -15.63 -2.39 5.37
CA LEU A 169 -16.13 -2.99 4.13
C LEU A 169 -17.55 -3.54 4.29
N ARG A 170 -17.90 -4.12 5.43
CA ARG A 170 -19.25 -4.60 5.71
C ARG A 170 -20.25 -3.46 5.88
N ILE A 171 -19.85 -2.37 6.53
CA ILE A 171 -20.64 -1.13 6.56
C ILE A 171 -20.84 -0.61 5.14
N SER A 172 -19.78 -0.56 4.33
CA SER A 172 -19.87 -0.15 2.92
C SER A 172 -20.81 -1.05 2.12
N LEU A 173 -20.79 -2.37 2.35
CA LEU A 173 -21.69 -3.34 1.71
C LEU A 173 -23.16 -3.03 1.99
N HIS A 174 -23.52 -2.81 3.26
CA HIS A 174 -24.91 -2.48 3.64
C HIS A 174 -25.31 -1.06 3.24
N ALA A 175 -24.35 -0.14 3.15
CA ALA A 175 -24.60 1.19 2.65
C ALA A 175 -24.79 1.22 1.12
N LEU A 176 -24.31 0.22 0.36
CA LEU A 176 -24.42 0.21 -1.11
C LEU A 176 -25.86 0.48 -1.56
N HIS A 177 -26.00 1.32 -2.58
CA HIS A 177 -27.29 1.72 -3.15
C HIS A 177 -28.23 2.50 -2.20
N THR A 178 -27.74 2.93 -1.04
CA THR A 178 -28.45 3.84 -0.12
C THR A 178 -27.83 5.25 -0.18
N PRO A 179 -28.55 6.30 0.27
CA PRO A 179 -27.98 7.64 0.46
C PRO A 179 -26.81 7.70 1.47
N LEU A 180 -26.58 6.66 2.27
CA LEU A 180 -25.45 6.59 3.20
C LEU A 180 -24.11 6.35 2.50
N TYR A 181 -24.09 5.60 1.39
CA TYR A 181 -22.84 5.23 0.71
C TYR A 181 -21.93 6.39 0.33
N PRO A 182 -22.41 7.46 -0.35
CA PRO A 182 -21.54 8.57 -0.76
C PRO A 182 -21.00 9.39 0.42
N GLU A 183 -21.62 9.27 1.60
CA GLU A 183 -21.26 10.01 2.81
C GLU A 183 -20.21 9.29 3.66
N LEU A 184 -19.87 8.03 3.33
CA LEU A 184 -18.84 7.28 4.05
C LEU A 184 -17.45 7.93 3.84
N PRO A 185 -16.65 8.11 4.91
CA PRO A 185 -15.43 8.91 4.85
C PRO A 185 -14.17 8.15 4.39
N TRP A 186 -14.31 6.89 3.98
CA TRP A 186 -13.20 6.05 3.53
C TRP A 186 -13.37 5.62 2.08
N ASP A 187 -12.25 5.44 1.40
CA ASP A 187 -12.23 4.96 0.02
C ASP A 187 -12.38 3.43 -0.03
N LEU A 188 -13.34 2.95 -0.81
CA LEU A 188 -13.64 1.53 -0.92
C LEU A 188 -12.44 0.72 -1.48
N ALA A 189 -11.69 1.29 -2.43
CA ALA A 189 -10.54 0.59 -3.03
C ALA A 189 -9.38 0.47 -2.02
N GLU A 190 -9.08 1.53 -1.28
CA GLU A 190 -8.07 1.51 -0.20
C GLU A 190 -8.39 0.43 0.85
N GLU A 191 -9.65 0.38 1.30
CA GLU A 191 -10.10 -0.60 2.29
C GLU A 191 -10.06 -2.03 1.75
N LEU A 192 -10.50 -2.27 0.51
CA LEU A 192 -10.41 -3.59 -0.13
C LEU A 192 -8.95 -4.04 -0.28
N ILE A 193 -8.03 -3.17 -0.71
CA ILE A 193 -6.62 -3.49 -0.85
C ILE A 193 -6.02 -3.87 0.51
N ALA A 194 -6.29 -3.07 1.54
CA ALA A 194 -5.79 -3.31 2.88
C ALA A 194 -6.35 -4.61 3.47
N TYR A 195 -7.64 -4.88 3.26
CA TYR A 195 -8.29 -6.14 3.63
C TYR A 195 -7.65 -7.33 2.90
N THR A 196 -7.53 -7.30 1.56
CA THR A 196 -6.93 -8.41 0.80
C THR A 196 -5.49 -8.69 1.23
N ARG A 197 -4.69 -7.63 1.48
CA ARG A 197 -3.30 -7.78 1.97
C ARG A 197 -3.22 -8.36 3.38
N LYS A 198 -4.20 -8.05 4.24
CA LYS A 198 -4.24 -8.48 5.65
C LYS A 198 -5.20 -9.65 5.90
N LEU A 199 -5.76 -10.27 4.86
CA LEU A 199 -6.83 -11.28 4.95
C LEU A 199 -6.48 -12.42 5.92
N GLY A 200 -5.22 -12.87 5.90
CA GLY A 200 -4.72 -13.92 6.80
C GLY A 200 -4.72 -13.55 8.29
N HIS A 201 -4.84 -12.26 8.61
CA HIS A 201 -4.89 -11.71 9.98
C HIS A 201 -6.29 -11.22 10.37
N VAL A 202 -7.27 -11.26 9.47
CA VAL A 202 -8.67 -10.94 9.80
C VAL A 202 -9.27 -12.09 10.60
N SER A 203 -9.87 -11.75 11.73
CA SER A 203 -10.63 -12.64 12.60
C SER A 203 -11.73 -13.34 11.82
N LEU A 204 -11.96 -14.61 12.14
CA LEU A 204 -12.82 -15.51 11.37
C LEU A 204 -14.24 -14.94 11.19
N LEU A 205 -14.84 -14.46 12.28
CA LEU A 205 -16.21 -13.91 12.33
C LEU A 205 -16.36 -12.59 11.56
N LEU A 206 -15.23 -11.97 11.20
CA LEU A 206 -15.22 -10.67 10.54
C LEU A 206 -14.92 -10.75 9.05
N ARG A 207 -14.51 -11.91 8.54
CA ARG A 207 -14.25 -12.11 7.12
C ARG A 207 -15.56 -11.99 6.33
N LEU A 208 -15.46 -11.33 5.19
CA LEU A 208 -16.55 -11.26 4.24
C LEU A 208 -16.76 -12.63 3.59
N SER A 209 -18.02 -12.95 3.29
CA SER A 209 -18.32 -14.11 2.45
C SER A 209 -17.78 -13.89 1.03
N VAL A 210 -17.61 -14.97 0.28
CA VAL A 210 -17.20 -14.88 -1.14
C VAL A 210 -18.19 -14.02 -1.94
N TYR A 211 -19.48 -14.15 -1.63
CA TYR A 211 -20.53 -13.37 -2.27
C TYR A 211 -20.38 -11.87 -1.96
N ASP A 212 -20.23 -11.50 -0.69
CA ASP A 212 -20.10 -10.09 -0.27
C ASP A 212 -18.84 -9.44 -0.86
N GLU A 213 -17.72 -10.16 -0.88
CA GLU A 213 -16.48 -9.68 -1.48
C GLU A 213 -16.64 -9.48 -3.00
N LEU A 214 -17.34 -10.38 -3.69
CA LEU A 214 -17.67 -10.24 -5.11
C LEU A 214 -18.58 -9.03 -5.38
N VAL A 215 -19.57 -8.77 -4.53
CA VAL A 215 -20.45 -7.61 -4.65
C VAL A 215 -19.63 -6.31 -4.59
N LEU A 216 -18.74 -6.17 -3.60
CA LEU A 216 -17.90 -4.98 -3.45
C LEU A 216 -16.90 -4.81 -4.60
N LEU A 217 -16.23 -5.89 -5.02
CA LEU A 217 -15.26 -5.86 -6.12
C LEU A 217 -15.93 -5.54 -7.47
N THR A 218 -17.11 -6.11 -7.71
CA THR A 218 -17.89 -5.85 -8.94
C THR A 218 -18.39 -4.42 -8.96
N HIS A 219 -18.91 -3.92 -7.83
CA HIS A 219 -19.35 -2.52 -7.70
C HIS A 219 -18.19 -1.56 -7.99
N LEU A 220 -17.00 -1.80 -7.42
CA LEU A 220 -15.82 -0.97 -7.65
C LEU A 220 -15.38 -1.01 -9.13
N SER A 221 -15.33 -2.19 -9.73
CA SER A 221 -14.99 -2.36 -11.16
C SER A 221 -15.94 -1.59 -12.07
N VAL A 222 -17.26 -1.71 -11.85
CA VAL A 222 -18.27 -0.98 -12.64
C VAL A 222 -18.15 0.54 -12.44
N THR A 223 -17.88 0.99 -11.22
CA THR A 223 -17.75 2.41 -10.90
C THR A 223 -16.55 3.03 -11.61
N LEU A 224 -15.40 2.35 -11.61
CA LEU A 224 -14.20 2.76 -12.34
C LEU A 224 -14.46 2.81 -13.86
N ASN A 225 -15.13 1.79 -14.41
CA ASN A 225 -15.46 1.75 -15.84
C ASN A 225 -16.45 2.84 -16.28
N ARG A 226 -17.43 3.20 -15.44
CA ARG A 226 -18.38 4.30 -15.75
C ARG A 226 -17.68 5.65 -15.84
N GLN A 227 -16.69 5.89 -14.99
CA GLN A 227 -15.87 7.09 -15.09
C GLN A 227 -15.06 7.14 -16.40
N GLU A 228 -14.73 6.00 -17.02
CA GLU A 228 -14.09 5.96 -18.34
C GLU A 228 -14.99 6.47 -19.48
N VAL A 229 -16.30 6.17 -19.42
CA VAL A 229 -17.25 6.51 -20.49
C VAL A 229 -17.63 8.00 -20.46
N GLY A 230 -17.76 8.59 -19.27
CA GLY A 230 -18.13 10.00 -19.10
C GLY A 230 -17.06 11.03 -19.52
N LEU A 231 -15.84 10.58 -19.81
CA LEU A 231 -14.69 11.44 -20.16
C LEU A 231 -14.28 11.36 -21.64
N LYS A 232 -15.00 10.60 -22.49
CA LYS A 232 -14.76 10.65 -23.94
C LYS A 232 -15.42 11.93 -24.50
N PRO A 233 -14.67 12.95 -24.96
CA PRO A 233 -15.27 14.04 -25.71
C PRO A 233 -15.92 13.44 -26.96
N GLN A 234 -17.24 13.59 -27.09
CA GLN A 234 -17.92 13.27 -28.33
C GLN A 234 -17.38 14.23 -29.39
N ALA A 235 -16.48 13.73 -30.25
CA ALA A 235 -16.19 14.36 -31.51
C ALA A 235 -17.47 14.30 -32.35
N VAL A 236 -18.26 15.37 -32.29
CA VAL A 236 -19.33 15.63 -33.24
C VAL A 236 -18.69 15.69 -34.61
N GLN A 237 -18.93 14.67 -35.42
CA GLN A 237 -18.58 14.66 -36.82
C GLN A 237 -19.52 15.63 -37.55
N THR A 238 -19.12 16.90 -37.66
CA THR A 238 -19.68 17.77 -38.69
C THR A 238 -18.99 17.46 -40.01
N ARG A 239 -19.75 16.84 -40.91
CA ARG A 239 -19.45 16.74 -42.34
C ARG A 239 -19.44 18.15 -42.96
N ASP A 240 -18.66 18.24 -44.04
CA ASP A 240 -18.64 19.28 -45.07
C ASP A 240 -17.97 20.62 -44.74
N THR A 241 -16.72 20.76 -45.19
CA THR A 241 -16.26 21.97 -45.92
C THR A 241 -15.01 21.65 -46.75
N VAL A 242 -15.04 22.06 -48.02
CA VAL A 242 -14.00 21.94 -49.05
C VAL A 242 -12.83 22.90 -48.73
N PRO A 243 -11.56 22.57 -49.03
CA PRO A 243 -10.44 23.46 -48.71
C PRO A 243 -10.34 24.62 -49.72
N LEU A 244 -10.38 25.86 -49.21
CA LEU A 244 -9.94 27.05 -49.91
C LEU A 244 -8.59 27.48 -49.33
N MET A 245 -7.54 27.41 -50.15
CA MET A 245 -6.24 28.00 -49.83
C MET A 245 -6.31 29.52 -49.96
N VAL A 246 -6.05 30.24 -48.87
CA VAL A 246 -5.54 31.62 -48.91
C VAL A 246 -4.63 31.86 -47.69
N GLY A 247 -3.41 32.35 -47.93
CA GLY A 247 -2.70 33.21 -46.99
C GLY A 247 -1.62 32.56 -46.12
N SER A 248 -0.37 32.85 -46.46
CA SER A 248 0.85 32.47 -45.74
C SER A 248 0.97 33.18 -44.39
N VAL A 249 0.69 32.49 -43.28
CA VAL A 249 1.15 32.87 -41.94
C VAL A 249 1.52 31.60 -41.15
N MET A 250 2.79 31.45 -40.79
CA MET A 250 3.23 30.41 -39.85
C MET A 250 2.72 30.75 -38.44
N VAL A 251 1.69 30.04 -37.97
CA VAL A 251 1.35 30.00 -36.54
C VAL A 251 2.09 28.82 -35.92
N LYS A 252 2.96 29.13 -34.95
CA LYS A 252 3.79 28.18 -34.21
C LYS A 252 2.88 27.28 -33.35
N MET A 253 2.88 25.97 -33.60
CA MET A 253 2.21 25.03 -32.70
C MET A 253 2.81 25.13 -31.29
N PRO A 254 1.99 25.12 -30.22
CA PRO A 254 2.52 24.99 -28.87
C PRO A 254 3.22 23.64 -28.75
N LYS A 255 4.47 23.66 -28.28
CA LYS A 255 5.19 22.43 -27.92
C LYS A 255 4.39 21.68 -26.86
N PRO A 256 4.33 20.34 -26.91
CA PRO A 256 3.71 19.55 -25.85
C PRO A 256 4.40 19.87 -24.51
N ASP A 257 3.61 19.93 -23.43
CA ASP A 257 4.05 20.34 -22.11
C ASP A 257 5.27 19.52 -21.62
N PRO A 258 6.34 20.17 -21.11
CA PRO A 258 7.55 19.50 -20.64
C PRO A 258 7.32 18.59 -19.41
N VAL A 259 6.13 18.65 -18.81
CA VAL A 259 5.74 17.82 -17.65
C VAL A 259 5.47 16.36 -18.06
N ALA A 260 5.06 16.12 -19.32
CA ALA A 260 4.79 14.77 -19.82
C ALA A 260 6.07 13.96 -20.10
N GLU A 261 7.13 14.61 -20.58
CA GLU A 261 8.43 13.94 -20.80
C GLU A 261 9.17 13.64 -19.48
N ALA A 262 9.01 14.49 -18.45
CA ALA A 262 9.59 14.26 -17.13
C ALA A 262 8.96 13.06 -16.40
N ALA A 263 7.66 12.81 -16.60
CA ALA A 263 6.96 11.66 -16.00
C ALA A 263 7.44 10.31 -16.57
N VAL A 264 7.77 10.27 -17.87
CA VAL A 264 8.33 9.08 -18.55
C VAL A 264 9.75 8.78 -18.06
N ALA A 265 10.54 9.82 -17.73
CA ALA A 265 11.90 9.65 -17.21
C ALA A 265 11.95 9.21 -15.73
N ALA A 266 10.88 9.43 -14.95
CA ALA A 266 10.84 9.16 -13.52
C ALA A 266 10.26 7.78 -13.14
N GLY A 267 9.81 6.96 -14.10
CA GLY A 267 9.22 5.65 -13.82
C GLY A 267 7.95 5.71 -12.95
N LEU A 268 7.32 6.89 -12.82
CA LEU A 268 6.00 6.99 -12.22
C LEU A 268 4.96 6.38 -13.17
N PRO A 269 3.94 5.68 -12.63
CA PRO A 269 2.86 5.15 -13.44
C PRO A 269 2.22 6.29 -14.25
N THR A 270 2.07 6.07 -15.55
CA THR A 270 1.41 7.03 -16.42
C THR A 270 -0.04 7.24 -15.95
N PRO A 271 -0.65 8.43 -16.16
CA PRO A 271 -2.02 8.69 -15.72
C PRO A 271 -3.11 7.79 -16.36
N ARG A 272 -2.73 6.86 -17.26
CA ARG A 272 -3.60 5.78 -17.75
C ARG A 272 -3.76 4.63 -16.75
N ASP A 273 -2.78 4.39 -15.87
CA ASP A 273 -2.80 3.27 -14.91
C ASP A 273 -3.61 3.58 -13.64
N ALA A 274 -3.89 4.86 -13.37
CA ALA A 274 -4.58 5.30 -12.16
C ALA A 274 -6.10 5.01 -12.13
N ARG A 275 -6.66 4.44 -13.21
CA ARG A 275 -8.12 4.28 -13.40
C ARG A 275 -8.58 2.83 -13.59
N ALA A 276 -7.65 1.90 -13.69
CA ALA A 276 -7.95 0.46 -13.72
C ALA A 276 -8.03 -0.10 -12.29
N LEU A 277 -8.76 -1.21 -12.11
CA LEU A 277 -8.79 -1.91 -10.83
C LEU A 277 -7.34 -2.35 -10.48
N PRO A 278 -6.82 -2.04 -9.28
CA PRO A 278 -5.45 -2.41 -8.90
C PRO A 278 -5.21 -3.91 -9.04
N ASN A 279 -4.02 -4.32 -9.50
CA ASN A 279 -3.71 -5.73 -9.82
C ASN A 279 -4.04 -6.72 -8.70
N VAL A 280 -3.91 -6.31 -7.43
CA VAL A 280 -4.27 -7.13 -6.26
C VAL A 280 -5.78 -7.41 -6.24
N LEU A 281 -6.59 -6.39 -6.46
CA LEU A 281 -8.05 -6.50 -6.49
C LEU A 281 -8.53 -7.18 -7.77
N GLN A 282 -7.91 -6.91 -8.92
CA GLN A 282 -8.23 -7.59 -10.17
C GLN A 282 -7.92 -9.10 -10.08
N SER A 283 -6.76 -9.47 -9.54
CA SER A 283 -6.43 -10.88 -9.28
C SER A 283 -7.45 -11.53 -8.34
N ARG A 284 -7.84 -10.82 -7.27
CA ARG A 284 -8.83 -11.31 -6.30
C ARG A 284 -10.21 -11.50 -6.93
N LEU A 285 -10.68 -10.54 -7.72
CA LEU A 285 -11.93 -10.62 -8.47
C LEU A 285 -11.92 -11.82 -9.42
N THR A 286 -10.88 -11.96 -10.25
CA THR A 286 -10.74 -13.10 -11.18
C THR A 286 -10.80 -14.44 -10.45
N LEU A 287 -10.11 -14.57 -9.31
CA LEU A 287 -10.12 -15.81 -8.52
C LEU A 287 -11.49 -16.12 -7.93
N LEU A 288 -12.13 -15.15 -7.29
CA LEU A 288 -13.43 -15.36 -6.65
C LEU A 288 -14.52 -15.61 -7.69
N THR A 289 -14.48 -14.92 -8.83
CA THR A 289 -15.41 -15.17 -9.93
C THR A 289 -15.23 -16.59 -10.45
N ALA A 290 -13.99 -17.01 -10.78
CA ALA A 290 -13.72 -18.37 -11.25
C ALA A 290 -14.15 -19.44 -10.24
N ALA A 291 -13.91 -19.23 -8.94
CA ALA A 291 -14.32 -20.13 -7.89
C ALA A 291 -15.86 -20.20 -7.74
N SER A 292 -16.56 -19.07 -7.90
CA SER A 292 -18.03 -19.00 -7.78
C SER A 292 -18.78 -19.57 -8.99
N THR A 293 -18.19 -19.50 -10.19
CA THR A 293 -18.76 -20.03 -11.43
C THR A 293 -18.33 -21.46 -11.74
N ALA A 294 -17.43 -22.00 -10.91
CA ALA A 294 -16.97 -23.38 -10.98
C ALA A 294 -18.15 -24.36 -10.91
N ARG A 295 -18.01 -25.54 -11.53
CA ARG A 295 -18.94 -26.62 -11.25
C ARG A 295 -18.61 -27.20 -9.86
N PRO A 296 -19.62 -27.54 -9.04
CA PRO A 296 -19.40 -28.09 -7.70
C PRO A 296 -18.63 -29.42 -7.69
N ASP A 297 -18.71 -30.17 -8.79
CA ASP A 297 -18.08 -31.48 -9.02
C ASP A 297 -16.70 -31.39 -9.72
N ALA A 298 -16.18 -30.19 -9.96
CA ALA A 298 -14.89 -30.03 -10.62
C ALA A 298 -13.73 -30.46 -9.71
N ASP A 299 -12.89 -31.38 -10.19
CA ASP A 299 -11.68 -31.86 -9.49
C ASP A 299 -10.67 -30.74 -9.20
N SER A 300 -10.49 -29.85 -10.17
CA SER A 300 -9.73 -28.61 -10.02
C SER A 300 -10.00 -27.64 -11.17
N ILE A 301 -9.74 -26.35 -10.94
CA ILE A 301 -9.81 -25.32 -11.98
C ILE A 301 -8.50 -24.55 -11.98
N ASP A 302 -7.93 -24.40 -13.17
CA ASP A 302 -6.74 -23.60 -13.39
C ASP A 302 -7.16 -22.18 -13.81
N VAL A 303 -6.78 -21.18 -13.00
CA VAL A 303 -7.15 -19.78 -13.18
C VAL A 303 -5.93 -18.98 -13.60
N GLU A 304 -5.99 -18.35 -14.77
CA GLU A 304 -4.94 -17.43 -15.22
C GLU A 304 -5.14 -16.06 -14.56
N LEU A 305 -4.16 -15.63 -13.77
CA LEU A 305 -4.22 -14.30 -13.14
C LEU A 305 -3.64 -13.23 -14.05
N PRO A 306 -4.14 -11.98 -13.94
CA PRO A 306 -3.52 -10.85 -14.60
C PRO A 306 -2.13 -10.65 -14.01
N CYS A 307 -1.10 -10.90 -14.82
CA CYS A 307 0.26 -10.50 -14.50
C CYS A 307 0.42 -9.01 -14.82
N PRO A 308 0.99 -8.18 -13.93
CA PRO A 308 1.36 -6.82 -14.31
C PRO A 308 2.21 -6.89 -15.58
N ALA A 309 1.83 -6.11 -16.60
CA ALA A 309 2.69 -5.96 -17.76
C ALA A 309 4.05 -5.45 -17.27
N PHE A 310 5.13 -6.19 -17.56
CA PHE A 310 6.46 -5.62 -17.40
C PHE A 310 6.52 -4.40 -18.32
N GLY A 311 6.72 -3.22 -17.73
CA GLY A 311 6.74 -1.97 -18.48
C GLY A 311 7.69 -2.11 -19.67
N GLY A 312 7.24 -1.74 -20.86
CA GLY A 312 7.99 -1.84 -22.12
C GLY A 312 9.16 -0.85 -22.24
N GLY A 313 9.79 -0.50 -21.12
CA GLY A 313 10.96 0.37 -21.09
C GLY A 313 12.26 -0.40 -21.31
N PRO A 314 13.38 0.31 -21.57
CA PRO A 314 14.68 -0.31 -21.55
C PRO A 314 14.90 -1.01 -20.20
N HIS A 315 15.45 -2.22 -20.21
CA HIS A 315 15.77 -2.96 -19.00
C HIS A 315 17.27 -2.85 -18.74
N PHE A 316 17.68 -2.72 -17.47
CA PHE A 316 19.10 -2.62 -17.10
C PHE A 316 19.91 -3.73 -17.77
N ASP A 317 19.47 -4.98 -17.63
CA ASP A 317 20.19 -6.15 -18.15
C ASP A 317 20.06 -6.34 -19.68
N ALA A 318 19.22 -5.55 -20.38
CA ALA A 318 19.09 -5.62 -21.85
C ALA A 318 20.13 -4.77 -22.59
N VAL A 319 20.87 -3.90 -21.87
CA VAL A 319 21.84 -2.98 -22.47
C VAL A 319 23.13 -3.72 -22.81
N GLN A 320 23.44 -3.77 -24.10
CA GLN A 320 24.69 -4.34 -24.61
C GLN A 320 25.80 -3.30 -24.66
N ASP A 321 26.81 -3.47 -23.81
CA ASP A 321 27.93 -2.54 -23.70
C ASP A 321 29.28 -3.25 -23.47
N ARG A 322 30.09 -3.32 -24.53
CA ARG A 322 31.46 -3.89 -24.53
C ARG A 322 32.56 -2.80 -24.54
N THR A 323 32.22 -1.55 -24.25
CA THR A 323 33.17 -0.42 -24.33
C THR A 323 34.37 -0.57 -23.39
N SER A 324 34.22 -1.28 -22.26
CA SER A 324 35.34 -1.57 -21.35
C SER A 324 36.46 -2.41 -21.97
N ILE A 325 36.17 -3.16 -23.03
CA ILE A 325 37.12 -4.02 -23.76
C ILE A 325 37.53 -3.41 -25.09
N SER A 326 36.61 -2.82 -25.85
CA SER A 326 36.97 -2.22 -27.14
C SER A 326 37.96 -1.07 -26.96
N GLY A 327 37.95 -0.41 -25.79
CA GLY A 327 38.77 0.78 -25.52
C GLY A 327 38.27 2.02 -26.27
N GLU A 328 37.21 1.88 -27.06
CA GLU A 328 36.53 2.99 -27.71
C GLU A 328 35.94 3.90 -26.63
N GLY A 329 36.35 5.16 -26.65
CA GLY A 329 35.91 6.16 -25.68
C GLY A 329 36.83 6.33 -24.46
N LEU A 330 37.91 5.54 -24.29
CA LEU A 330 38.93 5.81 -23.27
C LEU A 330 39.52 7.22 -23.45
N GLY A 331 39.87 7.60 -24.68
CA GLY A 331 40.28 8.96 -25.06
C GLY A 331 39.28 10.05 -24.62
N ALA A 332 38.00 9.83 -24.92
CA ALA A 332 36.93 10.76 -24.56
C ALA A 332 36.62 10.78 -23.05
N LEU A 333 36.98 9.73 -22.32
CA LEU A 333 36.88 9.65 -20.86
C LEU A 333 38.04 10.36 -20.18
N PHE A 334 39.26 10.33 -20.75
CA PHE A 334 40.40 11.07 -20.22
C PHE A 334 40.09 12.56 -20.07
N GLY A 335 39.42 13.16 -21.07
CA GLY A 335 38.96 14.55 -21.01
C GLY A 335 37.77 14.81 -20.07
N LYS A 336 37.09 13.77 -19.57
CA LYS A 336 35.91 13.87 -18.68
C LYS A 336 36.23 13.53 -17.22
N PHE A 337 37.47 13.13 -16.89
CA PHE A 337 37.86 12.75 -15.53
C PHE A 337 37.78 13.90 -14.51
N GLU A 338 37.79 15.17 -14.95
CA GLU A 338 37.55 16.33 -14.07
C GLU A 338 36.17 16.30 -13.40
N ALA A 339 35.25 15.49 -13.90
CA ALA A 339 33.88 15.40 -13.40
C ALA A 339 33.59 14.20 -12.48
N LEU A 340 34.57 13.36 -12.14
CA LEU A 340 34.37 12.22 -11.23
C LEU A 340 34.69 12.61 -9.79
N SER A 341 33.67 12.61 -8.93
CA SER A 341 33.79 12.90 -7.51
C SER A 341 33.77 11.62 -6.69
N TYR A 342 34.72 11.48 -5.76
CA TYR A 342 34.76 10.33 -4.87
C TYR A 342 35.35 10.66 -3.50
N SER A 343 34.63 10.24 -2.46
CA SER A 343 35.13 10.12 -1.09
C SER A 343 34.88 8.70 -0.59
N ARG A 344 35.93 8.02 -0.13
CA ARG A 344 35.83 6.66 0.39
C ARG A 344 35.08 6.66 1.74
N PRO A 345 34.04 5.83 1.95
CA PRO A 345 33.34 5.76 3.23
C PRO A 345 34.21 5.19 4.36
N GLU A 346 33.89 5.56 5.60
CA GLU A 346 34.53 5.06 6.83
C GLU A 346 34.11 3.62 7.22
N ASN A 347 33.77 2.79 6.23
CA ASN A 347 33.36 1.40 6.41
C ASN A 347 32.21 1.16 7.43
N PRO A 348 31.04 1.83 7.28
CA PRO A 348 29.96 1.73 8.26
C PRO A 348 29.26 0.35 8.22
N VAL A 349 28.75 -0.08 9.38
CA VAL A 349 28.01 -1.35 9.55
C VAL A 349 26.69 -1.11 10.30
N GLY A 350 25.63 -1.84 9.93
CA GLY A 350 24.36 -1.85 10.67
C GLY A 350 23.61 -0.51 10.55
N ARG A 351 23.26 0.08 11.70
CA ARG A 351 22.46 1.31 11.76
C ARG A 351 23.11 2.50 11.04
N GLU A 352 24.43 2.61 11.13
CA GLU A 352 25.17 3.69 10.47
C GLU A 352 25.13 3.53 8.96
N ALA A 353 25.35 2.30 8.46
CA ALA A 353 25.25 1.97 7.05
C ALA A 353 23.82 2.23 6.52
N ALA A 354 22.79 1.83 7.27
CA ALA A 354 21.40 2.09 6.91
C ALA A 354 21.08 3.60 6.83
N SER A 355 21.59 4.38 7.79
CA SER A 355 21.40 5.84 7.81
C SER A 355 22.13 6.54 6.66
N ALA A 356 23.34 6.08 6.33
CA ALA A 356 24.09 6.57 5.18
C ALA A 356 23.38 6.23 3.86
N LEU A 357 22.88 5.00 3.73
CA LEU A 357 22.18 4.54 2.54
C LEU A 357 20.87 5.31 2.31
N ASP A 358 20.03 5.50 3.34
CA ASP A 358 18.79 6.30 3.24
C ASP A 358 19.09 7.72 2.76
N ARG A 359 20.14 8.36 3.30
CA ARG A 359 20.59 9.68 2.85
C ARG A 359 21.01 9.68 1.37
N TRP A 360 21.82 8.72 0.93
CA TRP A 360 22.30 8.66 -0.46
C TRP A 360 21.14 8.44 -1.44
N LEU A 361 20.19 7.57 -1.08
CA LEU A 361 19.01 7.31 -1.90
C LEU A 361 18.09 8.52 -1.98
N ARG A 362 17.91 9.28 -0.89
CA ARG A 362 17.13 10.53 -0.91
C ARG A 362 17.78 11.62 -1.76
N ASN A 363 19.10 11.69 -1.77
CA ASN A 363 19.84 12.65 -2.59
C ASN A 363 19.92 12.27 -4.07
N GLY A 364 19.73 10.99 -4.38
CA GLY A 364 19.89 10.42 -5.71
C GLY A 364 21.32 9.90 -5.93
N LEU A 365 21.41 8.71 -6.53
CA LEU A 365 22.70 8.11 -6.92
C LEU A 365 23.04 8.54 -8.35
N GLU A 366 24.32 8.85 -8.58
CA GLU A 366 24.85 9.20 -9.90
C GLU A 366 26.15 8.45 -10.15
N LEU A 367 26.38 7.95 -11.36
CA LEU A 367 27.57 7.22 -11.77
C LEU A 367 28.84 8.05 -11.58
N ARG A 368 28.73 9.39 -11.60
CA ARG A 368 29.86 10.30 -11.37
C ARG A 368 30.06 10.76 -9.92
N GLY A 369 29.19 10.30 -9.02
CA GLY A 369 29.29 10.54 -7.58
C GLY A 369 28.21 11.45 -7.01
N GLY A 370 27.68 12.39 -7.80
CA GLY A 370 26.61 13.29 -7.38
C GLY A 370 26.93 14.05 -6.08
N ARG A 371 25.89 14.32 -5.29
CA ARG A 371 26.01 15.10 -4.04
C ARG A 371 26.85 14.40 -2.96
N ASP A 372 26.69 13.08 -2.82
CA ASP A 372 27.37 12.30 -1.78
C ASP A 372 28.73 11.73 -2.22
N GLN A 373 29.13 11.98 -3.47
CA GLN A 373 30.38 11.49 -4.07
C GLN A 373 30.48 9.94 -4.02
N LYS A 374 29.35 9.25 -4.27
CA LYS A 374 29.22 7.78 -4.26
C LYS A 374 28.79 7.27 -5.64
N GLY A 375 29.74 7.29 -6.57
CA GLY A 375 29.54 6.91 -7.97
C GLY A 375 30.34 5.68 -8.37
N PHE A 376 30.96 5.71 -9.55
CA PHE A 376 31.71 4.60 -10.13
C PHE A 376 32.72 3.99 -9.15
N LEU A 377 33.62 4.79 -8.57
CA LEU A 377 34.67 4.27 -7.68
C LEU A 377 34.09 3.62 -6.42
N PHE A 378 33.02 4.20 -5.86
CA PHE A 378 32.35 3.59 -4.72
C PHE A 378 31.78 2.22 -5.09
N LEU A 379 31.02 2.13 -6.18
CA LEU A 379 30.44 0.87 -6.65
C LEU A 379 31.51 -0.16 -7.03
N TYR A 380 32.59 0.30 -7.65
CA TYR A 380 33.74 -0.50 -8.05
C TYR A 380 34.43 -1.13 -6.83
N GLU A 381 34.82 -0.33 -5.84
CA GLU A 381 35.49 -0.81 -4.62
C GLU A 381 34.56 -1.67 -3.76
N LEU A 382 33.26 -1.33 -3.73
CA LEU A 382 32.23 -2.10 -3.02
C LEU A 382 32.04 -3.50 -3.64
N MET A 383 31.99 -3.59 -4.98
CA MET A 383 31.86 -4.88 -5.69
C MET A 383 33.14 -5.72 -5.66
N ARG A 384 34.32 -5.08 -5.63
CA ARG A 384 35.61 -5.74 -5.37
C ARG A 384 35.72 -6.28 -3.95
N GLY A 385 35.04 -5.64 -3.00
CA GLY A 385 35.14 -5.94 -1.57
C GLY A 385 36.28 -5.20 -0.86
N ASP A 386 36.77 -4.10 -1.43
CA ASP A 386 37.78 -3.24 -0.78
C ASP A 386 37.15 -2.26 0.22
N VAL A 387 35.86 -1.94 0.05
CA VAL A 387 35.08 -1.13 0.98
C VAL A 387 34.15 -2.03 1.77
N PHE A 388 34.21 -1.92 3.10
CA PHE A 388 33.36 -2.66 4.01
C PHE A 388 32.10 -1.84 4.31
N PHE A 389 31.04 -2.07 3.54
CA PHE A 389 29.73 -1.49 3.80
C PHE A 389 28.70 -2.61 3.93
N LYS A 390 28.11 -2.78 5.13
CA LYS A 390 27.23 -3.91 5.44
C LYS A 390 25.98 -3.44 6.20
N LEU A 391 24.79 -3.75 5.69
CA LEU A 391 23.54 -3.49 6.42
C LEU A 391 23.33 -4.58 7.48
N LEU A 392 23.57 -5.84 7.10
CA LEU A 392 23.60 -7.01 7.98
C LEU A 392 25.00 -7.64 8.02
N SER A 393 25.31 -8.36 9.08
CA SER A 393 26.63 -9.00 9.27
C SER A 393 27.05 -9.92 8.12
N ASN A 394 26.06 -10.58 7.50
CA ASN A 394 26.23 -11.56 6.43
C ASN A 394 26.09 -10.98 5.02
N ASP A 395 25.90 -9.66 4.89
CA ASP A 395 25.77 -9.03 3.59
C ASP A 395 27.08 -9.08 2.81
N SER A 396 26.95 -9.21 1.50
CA SER A 396 28.06 -9.09 0.56
C SER A 396 28.05 -7.69 -0.06
N GLY A 397 29.21 -7.01 0.00
CA GLY A 397 29.38 -5.71 -0.67
C GLY A 397 29.07 -5.81 -2.16
N HIS A 398 29.41 -6.93 -2.78
CA HIS A 398 29.07 -7.22 -4.17
C HIS A 398 27.56 -7.17 -4.47
N THR A 399 26.74 -7.89 -3.70
CA THR A 399 25.27 -7.88 -3.86
C THR A 399 24.70 -6.49 -3.68
N LEU A 400 25.18 -5.76 -2.67
CA LEU A 400 24.74 -4.39 -2.45
C LEU A 400 25.15 -3.47 -3.61
N GLY A 401 26.38 -3.57 -4.10
CA GLY A 401 26.84 -2.82 -5.27
C GLY A 401 25.98 -3.10 -6.50
N CYS A 402 25.64 -4.36 -6.77
CA CYS A 402 24.75 -4.75 -7.86
C CYS A 402 23.33 -4.19 -7.72
N PHE A 403 22.83 -4.05 -6.49
CA PHE A 403 21.55 -3.42 -6.20
C PHE A 403 21.61 -1.91 -6.44
N LEU A 404 22.61 -1.22 -5.88
CA LEU A 404 22.79 0.22 -6.05
C LEU A 404 23.02 0.62 -7.51
N LEU A 405 23.72 -0.21 -8.27
CA LEU A 405 23.93 -0.04 -9.72
C LEU A 405 22.59 0.01 -10.49
N ARG A 406 21.59 -0.77 -10.07
CA ARG A 406 20.25 -0.81 -10.66
C ARG A 406 19.35 0.34 -10.21
N LEU A 407 19.71 1.03 -9.13
CA LEU A 407 19.01 2.21 -8.62
C LEU A 407 19.51 3.53 -9.22
N LEU A 408 20.52 3.48 -10.09
CA LEU A 408 20.91 4.66 -10.87
C LEU A 408 19.76 5.14 -11.78
N PRO A 409 19.76 6.41 -12.22
CA PRO A 409 18.79 6.92 -13.18
C PRO A 409 18.83 6.16 -14.51
N ALA A 410 17.67 6.05 -15.17
CA ALA A 410 17.55 5.35 -16.46
C ALA A 410 18.43 5.94 -17.56
N SER A 411 18.61 7.26 -17.57
CA SER A 411 19.52 7.95 -18.48
C SER A 411 20.98 7.49 -18.33
N GLU A 412 21.38 7.05 -17.13
CA GLU A 412 22.77 6.67 -16.85
C GLU A 412 23.01 5.19 -17.02
N TRP A 413 22.17 4.33 -16.43
CA TRP A 413 22.39 2.89 -16.58
C TRP A 413 22.15 2.40 -18.01
N SER A 414 21.34 3.10 -18.80
CA SER A 414 21.17 2.78 -20.23
C SER A 414 22.31 3.29 -21.11
N SER A 415 23.12 4.21 -20.59
CA SER A 415 24.24 4.78 -21.34
C SER A 415 25.34 3.75 -21.58
N LYS A 416 25.94 3.79 -22.78
CA LYS A 416 27.12 3.00 -23.11
C LYS A 416 28.37 3.81 -22.79
N GLY A 417 29.31 3.21 -22.08
CA GLY A 417 30.59 3.83 -21.75
C GLY A 417 31.38 3.00 -20.75
N VAL A 418 32.71 3.19 -20.77
CA VAL A 418 33.65 2.33 -20.02
C VAL A 418 33.28 2.19 -18.54
N LEU A 419 32.86 3.27 -17.87
CA LEU A 419 32.45 3.21 -16.46
C LEU A 419 31.31 2.20 -16.22
N MET A 420 30.22 2.35 -16.98
CA MET A 420 29.03 1.49 -16.85
C MET A 420 29.33 0.08 -17.35
N SER A 421 30.06 -0.06 -18.46
CA SER A 421 30.50 -1.35 -19.01
C SER A 421 31.34 -2.14 -18.00
N THR A 422 32.30 -1.50 -17.33
CA THR A 422 33.12 -2.14 -16.30
C THR A 422 32.28 -2.62 -15.12
N LEU A 423 31.36 -1.79 -14.60
CA LEU A 423 30.48 -2.20 -13.51
C LEU A 423 29.52 -3.34 -13.91
N ARG A 424 29.05 -3.34 -15.16
CA ARG A 424 28.22 -4.43 -15.71
C ARG A 424 28.99 -5.74 -15.79
N VAL A 425 30.23 -5.72 -16.26
CA VAL A 425 31.11 -6.91 -16.27
C VAL A 425 31.30 -7.42 -14.84
N MET A 426 31.59 -6.55 -13.88
CA MET A 426 31.72 -6.94 -12.48
C MET A 426 30.44 -7.57 -11.93
N ALA A 427 29.28 -6.95 -12.17
CA ALA A 427 28.00 -7.41 -11.67
C ALA A 427 27.59 -8.80 -12.20
N HIS A 428 27.99 -9.16 -13.43
CA HIS A 428 27.73 -10.47 -14.02
C HIS A 428 28.80 -11.52 -13.68
N ASN A 429 29.96 -11.08 -13.17
CA ASN A 429 31.11 -11.94 -12.93
C ASN A 429 31.68 -11.73 -11.51
N PRO A 430 30.97 -12.18 -10.45
CA PRO A 430 31.38 -11.94 -9.06
C PRO A 430 32.76 -12.52 -8.73
N GLN A 431 33.09 -13.68 -9.30
CA GLN A 431 34.41 -14.30 -9.23
C GLN A 431 35.52 -13.40 -9.78
N LEU A 432 35.29 -12.67 -10.88
CA LEU A 432 36.31 -11.81 -11.49
C LEU A 432 36.48 -10.50 -10.74
N ALA A 433 35.39 -9.96 -10.17
CA ALA A 433 35.37 -8.65 -9.54
C ALA A 433 36.53 -8.48 -8.54
N ARG A 434 36.77 -9.47 -7.66
CA ARG A 434 37.84 -9.43 -6.63
C ARG A 434 39.26 -9.38 -7.18
N HIS A 435 39.48 -9.81 -8.42
CA HIS A 435 40.79 -9.93 -9.04
C HIS A 435 41.12 -8.78 -9.99
N LEU A 436 40.17 -7.88 -10.27
CA LEU A 436 40.42 -6.70 -11.10
C LEU A 436 41.41 -5.72 -10.42
N PRO A 437 42.14 -4.88 -11.16
CA PRO A 437 43.07 -3.90 -10.58
C PRO A 437 42.52 -3.08 -9.40
N LYS A 438 43.27 -2.98 -8.30
CA LYS A 438 42.91 -2.11 -7.18
C LYS A 438 43.00 -0.64 -7.57
N PHE A 439 42.12 0.17 -6.99
CA PHE A 439 42.27 1.61 -7.00
C PHE A 439 43.23 2.01 -5.86
N GLU A 440 44.38 2.58 -6.23
CA GLU A 440 45.43 3.00 -5.30
C GLU A 440 45.72 4.48 -5.53
N ASP A 441 45.61 5.30 -4.48
CA ASP A 441 45.95 6.72 -4.51
C ASP A 441 47.34 6.94 -3.90
N ASP A 442 48.37 6.81 -4.74
CA ASP A 442 49.79 6.89 -4.36
C ASP A 442 50.31 8.33 -4.20
N ARG A 443 49.43 9.33 -4.09
CA ARG A 443 49.84 10.74 -3.99
C ARG A 443 50.27 11.11 -2.57
N ASN A 444 51.43 11.77 -2.45
CA ASN A 444 52.03 12.21 -1.17
C ASN A 444 51.22 13.30 -0.43
N VAL A 445 50.34 14.02 -1.11
CA VAL A 445 49.55 15.12 -0.53
C VAL A 445 48.05 14.79 -0.66
N LYS A 446 47.47 14.31 0.44
CA LYS A 446 46.04 13.97 0.55
C LYS A 446 45.22 15.16 1.04
N VAL A 447 45.24 16.29 0.30
CA VAL A 447 44.38 17.42 0.64
C VAL A 447 42.94 17.06 0.25
N SER A 448 42.10 17.04 1.27
CA SER A 448 40.69 16.71 1.27
C SER A 448 39.86 17.59 0.31
N VAL A 449 38.77 16.98 -0.18
CA VAL A 449 37.50 17.55 -0.68
C VAL A 449 37.21 17.48 -2.20
N MET A 450 38.17 17.48 -3.12
CA MET A 450 37.84 17.25 -4.56
C MET A 450 38.90 16.44 -5.29
N PHE A 451 38.48 15.26 -5.75
CA PHE A 451 39.28 14.39 -6.60
C PHE A 451 39.54 15.05 -7.96
N ARG A 452 40.76 15.55 -8.19
CA ARG A 452 41.26 15.97 -9.53
C ARG A 452 42.43 15.07 -9.97
N GLY A 453 42.27 13.75 -9.84
CA GLY A 453 43.31 12.75 -10.12
C GLY A 453 43.15 12.10 -11.48
N GLN A 454 43.35 12.85 -12.58
CA GLN A 454 43.25 12.32 -13.95
C GLN A 454 44.22 11.15 -14.17
N ASP A 455 45.48 11.28 -13.73
CA ASP A 455 46.54 10.30 -14.00
C ASP A 455 46.34 8.96 -13.27
N VAL A 456 45.77 8.99 -12.06
CA VAL A 456 45.54 7.77 -11.26
C VAL A 456 44.40 6.95 -11.84
N LEU A 457 43.30 7.61 -12.21
CA LEU A 457 42.19 6.96 -12.90
C LEU A 457 42.61 6.46 -14.27
N ALA A 458 43.44 7.22 -14.98
CA ALA A 458 43.90 6.81 -16.29
C ALA A 458 44.67 5.49 -16.24
N LYS A 459 45.62 5.38 -15.30
CA LYS A 459 46.36 4.14 -15.04
C LYS A 459 45.46 2.98 -14.62
N LEU A 460 44.42 3.25 -13.82
CA LEU A 460 43.44 2.23 -13.45
C LEU A 460 42.74 1.68 -14.69
N PHE A 461 42.23 2.55 -15.57
CA PHE A 461 41.50 2.13 -16.76
C PHE A 461 42.38 1.46 -17.81
N GLU A 462 43.62 1.91 -17.99
CA GLU A 462 44.59 1.22 -18.86
C GLU A 462 44.85 -0.22 -18.39
N LYS A 463 45.09 -0.40 -17.07
CA LYS A 463 45.24 -1.73 -16.46
C LYS A 463 43.96 -2.56 -16.58
N LEU A 464 42.80 -1.95 -16.33
CA LEU A 464 41.50 -2.63 -16.42
C LEU A 464 41.24 -3.12 -17.84
N THR A 465 41.43 -2.28 -18.85
CA THR A 465 41.21 -2.66 -20.24
C THR A 465 42.16 -3.77 -20.68
N LEU A 466 43.43 -3.74 -20.24
CA LEU A 466 44.37 -4.82 -20.52
C LEU A 466 43.90 -6.16 -19.91
N VAL A 467 43.51 -6.15 -18.62
CA VAL A 467 43.05 -7.34 -17.90
C VAL A 467 41.75 -7.88 -18.49
N LEU A 468 40.78 -7.00 -18.77
CA LEU A 468 39.49 -7.39 -19.34
C LEU A 468 39.64 -7.96 -20.77
N LYS A 469 40.55 -7.41 -21.58
CA LYS A 469 40.89 -7.98 -22.90
C LYS A 469 41.45 -9.39 -22.79
N GLY A 470 42.34 -9.64 -21.83
CA GLY A 470 42.87 -10.98 -21.57
C GLY A 470 41.78 -11.97 -21.15
N LEU A 471 40.96 -11.58 -20.16
CA LEU A 471 39.86 -12.42 -19.67
C LEU A 471 38.79 -12.71 -20.73
N GLU A 472 38.52 -11.78 -21.65
CA GLU A 472 37.64 -12.02 -22.80
C GLU A 472 38.25 -13.01 -23.79
N ALA A 473 39.55 -12.86 -24.10
CA ALA A 473 40.26 -13.77 -25.01
C ALA A 473 40.27 -15.21 -24.49
N ASP A 474 40.36 -15.39 -23.17
CA ASP A 474 40.30 -16.69 -22.50
C ASP A 474 38.87 -17.22 -22.31
N GLY A 475 37.84 -16.45 -22.71
CA GLY A 475 36.43 -16.84 -22.58
C GLY A 475 35.91 -16.85 -21.13
N HIS A 476 36.57 -16.13 -20.21
CA HIS A 476 36.20 -16.09 -18.80
C HIS A 476 35.11 -15.06 -18.47
N ILE A 477 34.83 -14.11 -19.36
CA ILE A 477 33.80 -13.09 -19.15
C ILE A 477 32.44 -13.60 -19.60
N GLN A 478 31.48 -13.59 -18.67
CA GLN A 478 30.07 -13.78 -18.98
C GLN A 478 29.40 -12.43 -19.25
N TRP A 479 28.77 -12.33 -20.41
CA TRP A 479 27.96 -11.18 -20.80
C TRP A 479 26.48 -11.38 -20.44
N PRO A 480 25.72 -10.30 -20.16
CA PRO A 480 24.27 -10.38 -20.06
C PRO A 480 23.66 -11.03 -21.30
N LEU A 481 22.62 -11.84 -21.09
CA LEU A 481 21.93 -12.56 -22.16
C LEU A 481 21.40 -11.59 -23.24
N HIS A 482 21.56 -11.97 -24.51
CA HIS A 482 21.22 -11.15 -25.68
C HIS A 482 19.74 -10.81 -25.80
N SER A 483 18.88 -11.62 -25.19
CA SER A 483 17.46 -11.37 -25.01
C SER A 483 17.02 -12.08 -23.74
N PHE A 484 16.23 -11.41 -22.91
CA PHE A 484 15.37 -12.17 -22.03
C PHE A 484 14.37 -12.87 -22.95
N PRO A 485 14.22 -14.21 -22.90
CA PRO A 485 13.03 -14.80 -23.48
C PRO A 485 11.86 -14.02 -22.89
N ALA A 486 10.91 -13.62 -23.73
CA ALA A 486 9.68 -13.01 -23.24
C ALA A 486 9.08 -14.01 -22.25
N LEU A 487 9.36 -13.81 -20.96
CA LEU A 487 8.84 -14.60 -19.87
C LEU A 487 7.37 -14.22 -19.85
N LYS A 488 6.60 -14.93 -20.67
CA LYS A 488 5.15 -14.91 -20.60
C LYS A 488 4.82 -15.67 -19.33
N LEU A 489 4.96 -14.98 -18.21
CA LEU A 489 4.47 -15.46 -16.93
C LEU A 489 2.97 -15.64 -17.13
N GLN A 490 2.55 -16.89 -17.20
CA GLN A 490 1.16 -17.26 -17.03
C GLN A 490 1.02 -17.65 -15.57
N PRO A 491 0.70 -16.71 -14.66
CA PRO A 491 0.50 -17.03 -13.26
C PRO A 491 -0.78 -17.86 -13.13
N LEU A 492 -0.64 -19.15 -13.37
CA LEU A 492 -1.71 -20.12 -13.26
C LEU A 492 -1.87 -20.53 -11.80
N VAL A 493 -3.05 -20.29 -11.24
CA VAL A 493 -3.41 -20.74 -9.90
C VAL A 493 -4.42 -21.87 -10.00
N ARG A 494 -4.03 -23.04 -9.47
CA ARG A 494 -4.91 -24.21 -9.40
C ARG A 494 -5.78 -24.16 -8.16
N LEU A 495 -7.09 -24.06 -8.34
CA LEU A 495 -8.10 -24.19 -7.29
C LEU A 495 -8.50 -25.66 -7.14
N PRO A 496 -8.25 -26.30 -5.99
CA PRO A 496 -8.55 -27.73 -5.79
C PRO A 496 -10.02 -27.99 -5.43
N ALA A 497 -10.56 -29.18 -5.72
CA ALA A 497 -11.95 -29.56 -5.40
C ALA A 497 -12.43 -29.25 -3.98
N PRO A 498 -11.66 -29.52 -2.89
CA PRO A 498 -12.11 -29.20 -1.52
C PRO A 498 -12.37 -27.71 -1.30
N LEU A 499 -11.68 -26.86 -2.06
CA LEU A 499 -11.86 -25.41 -2.03
C LEU A 499 -13.14 -25.00 -2.76
N LEU A 500 -13.36 -25.55 -3.95
CA LEU A 500 -14.56 -25.28 -4.74
C LEU A 500 -15.82 -25.76 -4.02
N ALA A 501 -15.79 -26.98 -3.45
CA ALA A 501 -16.87 -27.53 -2.64
C ALA A 501 -17.25 -26.57 -1.49
N ARG A 502 -16.26 -26.05 -0.76
CA ARG A 502 -16.50 -25.08 0.32
C ARG A 502 -17.13 -23.79 -0.22
N VAL A 503 -16.62 -23.23 -1.33
CA VAL A 503 -17.18 -22.03 -2.00
C VAL A 503 -18.67 -22.16 -2.29
N HIS A 504 -19.12 -23.37 -2.64
CA HIS A 504 -20.53 -23.67 -2.89
C HIS A 504 -21.33 -24.09 -1.63
N GLY A 505 -20.76 -23.95 -0.44
CA GLY A 505 -21.43 -24.28 0.83
C GLY A 505 -21.47 -25.77 1.15
N ALA A 506 -20.67 -26.61 0.47
CA ALA A 506 -20.56 -28.02 0.79
C ALA A 506 -19.51 -28.27 1.89
N ASP A 507 -19.90 -29.04 2.91
CA ASP A 507 -19.01 -29.48 3.98
C ASP A 507 -17.97 -30.47 3.45
N SER A 508 -16.77 -29.97 3.17
CA SER A 508 -15.63 -30.80 2.83
C SER A 508 -14.84 -31.15 4.10
N ALA A 509 -14.96 -32.41 4.54
CA ALA A 509 -14.14 -32.99 5.61
C ALA A 509 -12.63 -32.96 5.29
N THR A 510 -12.28 -32.81 4.01
CA THR A 510 -10.89 -32.71 3.56
C THR A 510 -10.31 -31.34 3.94
N PRO A 511 -9.23 -31.29 4.73
CA PRO A 511 -8.63 -30.02 5.11
C PRO A 511 -8.01 -29.35 3.89
N LEU A 512 -8.25 -28.04 3.74
CA LEU A 512 -7.57 -27.25 2.72
C LEU A 512 -6.04 -27.32 2.90
N PRO A 513 -5.25 -27.36 1.82
CA PRO A 513 -3.81 -27.17 1.91
C PRO A 513 -3.48 -25.84 2.59
N LEU A 514 -2.40 -25.81 3.38
CA LEU A 514 -1.94 -24.62 4.11
C LEU A 514 -1.99 -23.29 3.31
N PRO A 515 -1.57 -23.23 2.03
CA PRO A 515 -1.65 -21.98 1.26
C PRO A 515 -3.08 -21.46 1.08
N TYR A 516 -4.08 -22.34 1.03
CA TYR A 516 -5.47 -22.00 0.78
C TYR A 516 -6.31 -21.81 2.07
N ARG A 517 -5.84 -22.31 3.22
CA ARG A 517 -6.53 -22.14 4.52
C ARG A 517 -6.72 -20.67 4.92
N ARG A 518 -5.83 -19.79 4.45
CA ARG A 518 -5.90 -18.34 4.72
C ARG A 518 -6.86 -17.60 3.78
N TRP A 519 -7.30 -18.23 2.69
CA TRP A 519 -8.01 -17.58 1.59
C TRP A 519 -9.52 -17.72 1.64
N LEU A 520 -10.02 -18.82 2.20
CA LEU A 520 -11.44 -19.14 2.25
C LEU A 520 -11.78 -19.70 3.63
N TRP A 521 -12.55 -18.93 4.37
CA TRP A 521 -13.42 -19.51 5.38
C TRP A 521 -14.83 -19.04 5.02
N LEU A 522 -15.67 -20.01 4.70
CA LEU A 522 -17.11 -19.84 4.60
C LEU A 522 -17.62 -20.38 5.93
N ALA A 523 -18.31 -19.51 6.66
CA ALA A 523 -18.98 -19.85 7.90
C ALA A 523 -20.26 -20.60 7.62
#